data_AF-A0A7M7TGD5-F1
#
_entry.id   AF-A0A7M7TGD5-F1
#
_cell.length_a   1.000
_cell.length_b   1.000
_cell.length_c   1.000
_cell.angle_alpha   90.00
_cell.angle_beta   90.00
_cell.angle_gamma   90.00
#
_symmetry.space_group_name_H-M   'P 1'
#
loop_
_entity.id
_entity.type
_entity.pdbx_description
1 polymer ?
#
loop_
_entity_poly.entity_id
_entity_poly.type
_entity_poly.pdbx_seq_one_letter_code
_entity_poly.pdbx_strand_id
1 'polypeptide(L)'
;MVLDYTAADMSVMTIIAISVDRYLMVHNSIRHLSRQSHRKVAIICSILWMTCLAAHSTLAFTYSSRTGFLHDENRIAACDLGYGKNLVVLIVMFLIEFLVPAICVSALNLTVYFRLKRRTNKLQTRQGRDHQVSSASRTTSFENDDMQIHGSGSGSQHQKAARFLALLLIVFTLCWLPFYINGCYTFFNSSGVQNEALTHLVSFVLWMNSAINPFLYAFTNVFFKENFKQFLRCK
;
A
#
# COMPACT_ATOMS: atom_id res chain seq x y z
N MET A 1 14.41 8.28 -14.94
CA MET A 1 14.71 6.86 -14.64
C MET A 1 14.91 6.58 -13.15
N VAL A 2 16.01 6.99 -12.48
CA VAL A 2 16.19 6.73 -11.02
C VAL A 2 15.03 7.27 -10.19
N LEU A 3 14.60 8.49 -10.50
CA LEU A 3 13.44 9.12 -9.85
C LEU A 3 12.14 8.34 -10.07
N ASP A 4 11.99 7.66 -11.21
CA ASP A 4 10.77 6.91 -11.54
C ASP A 4 10.68 5.62 -10.70
N TYR A 5 11.80 4.88 -10.59
CA TYR A 5 11.92 3.74 -9.67
C TYR A 5 11.73 4.17 -8.22
N THR A 6 12.36 5.28 -7.81
CA THR A 6 12.21 5.85 -6.47
C THR A 6 10.76 6.20 -6.16
N ALA A 7 10.04 6.84 -7.09
CA ALA A 7 8.65 7.19 -6.90
C ALA A 7 7.75 5.94 -6.81
N ALA A 8 8.04 4.91 -7.60
CA ALA A 8 7.33 3.63 -7.55
C ALA A 8 7.56 2.93 -6.19
N ASP A 9 8.78 2.87 -5.68
CA ASP A 9 9.10 2.28 -4.37
C ASP A 9 8.49 3.10 -3.22
N MET A 10 8.52 4.42 -3.31
CA MET A 10 7.88 5.30 -2.32
C MET A 10 6.38 5.10 -2.19
N SER A 11 5.69 4.78 -3.29
CA SER A 11 4.29 4.36 -3.28
C SER A 11 4.09 3.14 -2.36
N VAL A 12 4.98 2.15 -2.45
CA VAL A 12 4.95 0.91 -1.65
C VAL A 12 5.26 1.19 -0.18
N MET A 13 6.31 1.94 0.09
CA MET A 13 6.69 2.35 1.45
C MET A 13 5.55 3.13 2.13
N THR A 14 4.80 3.92 1.36
CA THR A 14 3.61 4.61 1.86
C THR A 14 2.50 3.63 2.25
N ILE A 15 2.24 2.59 1.44
CA ILE A 15 1.26 1.54 1.77
C ILE A 15 1.66 0.78 3.06
N ILE A 16 2.96 0.48 3.22
CA ILE A 16 3.50 -0.13 4.45
C ILE A 16 3.26 0.81 5.63
N ALA A 17 3.64 2.09 5.51
CA ALA A 17 3.48 3.07 6.58
C ALA A 17 2.01 3.22 7.01
N ILE A 18 1.07 3.26 6.05
CA ILE A 18 -0.37 3.28 6.34
C ILE A 18 -0.80 1.99 7.06
N SER A 19 -0.29 0.83 6.63
CA SER A 19 -0.61 -0.46 7.27
C SER A 19 -0.09 -0.53 8.71
N VAL A 20 1.11 0.00 8.96
CA VAL A 20 1.71 0.12 10.30
C VAL A 20 0.91 1.08 11.18
N ASP A 21 0.55 2.26 10.68
CA ASP A 21 -0.28 3.24 11.39
C ASP A 21 -1.60 2.60 11.87
N ARG A 22 -2.26 1.86 10.97
CA ARG A 22 -3.50 1.13 11.28
C ARG A 22 -3.27 0.03 12.31
N TYR A 23 -2.20 -0.73 12.17
CA TYR A 23 -1.84 -1.77 13.13
C TYR A 23 -1.65 -1.18 14.53
N LEU A 24 -0.88 -0.10 14.65
CA LEU A 24 -0.62 0.61 15.90
C LEU A 24 -1.90 1.20 16.51
N MET A 25 -2.79 1.73 15.68
CA MET A 25 -4.09 2.24 16.12
C MET A 25 -4.98 1.13 16.71
N VAL A 26 -5.05 -0.03 16.06
CA VAL A 26 -5.88 -1.15 16.54
C VAL A 26 -5.32 -1.76 17.82
N HIS A 27 -4.00 -1.78 17.97
CA HIS A 27 -3.33 -2.39 19.13
C HIS A 27 -3.18 -1.42 20.33
N ASN A 28 -2.83 -0.15 20.07
CA ASN A 28 -2.42 0.83 21.09
C ASN A 28 -3.25 2.14 21.05
N SER A 29 -4.50 2.06 20.57
CA SER A 29 -5.41 3.19 20.24
C SER A 29 -5.23 4.50 21.03
N ILE A 30 -5.21 4.48 22.36
CA ILE A 30 -5.19 5.69 23.20
C ILE A 30 -3.83 6.42 23.15
N ARG A 31 -2.70 5.71 23.19
CA ARG A 31 -1.35 6.33 23.15
C ARG A 31 -0.92 6.72 21.74
N HIS A 32 -1.44 6.02 20.73
CA HIS A 32 -1.11 6.27 19.33
C HIS A 32 -1.82 7.53 18.80
N LEU A 33 -3.12 7.70 19.09
CA LEU A 33 -3.88 8.88 18.67
C LEU A 33 -3.34 10.19 19.29
N SER A 34 -2.89 10.17 20.55
CA SER A 34 -2.39 11.39 21.22
C SER A 34 -1.00 11.84 20.74
N ARG A 35 -0.27 11.01 19.97
CA ARG A 35 1.14 11.26 19.59
C ARG A 35 1.33 11.62 18.12
N GLN A 36 0.30 11.55 17.29
CA GLN A 36 0.35 11.87 15.87
C GLN A 36 0.44 13.39 15.67
N SER A 37 1.44 13.84 14.91
CA SER A 37 1.65 15.26 14.57
C SER A 37 2.08 15.36 13.11
N HIS A 38 1.58 16.37 12.41
CA HIS A 38 1.96 16.65 11.02
C HIS A 38 3.48 16.73 10.82
N ARG A 39 4.21 17.26 11.82
CA ARG A 39 5.69 17.32 11.77
C ARG A 39 6.33 15.92 11.74
N LYS A 40 5.81 14.97 12.53
CA LYS A 40 6.34 13.60 12.57
C LYS A 40 6.09 12.87 11.26
N VAL A 41 4.88 13.03 10.69
CA VAL A 41 4.54 12.45 9.39
C VAL A 41 5.44 13.00 8.30
N ALA A 42 5.65 14.32 8.25
CA ALA A 42 6.56 14.95 7.29
C ALA A 42 8.00 14.41 7.42
N ILE A 43 8.52 14.27 8.65
CA ILE A 43 9.84 13.68 8.89
C ILE A 43 9.92 12.24 8.39
N ILE A 44 8.93 11.39 8.71
CA ILE A 44 8.89 10.00 8.26
C ILE A 44 8.87 9.92 6.73
N CYS A 45 8.01 10.71 6.07
CA CYS A 45 7.96 10.76 4.61
C CYS A 45 9.30 11.22 4.01
N SER A 46 9.92 12.26 4.54
CA SER A 46 11.22 12.73 4.07
C SER A 46 12.30 11.67 4.24
N ILE A 47 12.35 10.96 5.38
CA ILE A 47 13.31 9.88 5.60
C ILE A 47 13.10 8.77 4.56
N LEU A 48 11.86 8.31 4.35
CA LEU A 48 11.56 7.28 3.36
C LEU A 48 12.02 7.70 1.96
N TRP A 49 11.70 8.93 1.54
CA TRP A 49 12.12 9.47 0.23
C TRP A 49 13.63 9.45 0.06
N MET A 50 14.36 9.94 1.07
CA MET A 50 15.81 9.99 1.02
C MET A 50 16.42 8.59 1.01
N THR A 51 15.85 7.62 1.74
CA THR A 51 16.30 6.23 1.73
C THR A 51 16.10 5.56 0.38
N CYS A 52 14.91 5.65 -0.22
CA CYS A 52 14.63 5.08 -1.53
C CYS A 52 15.52 5.71 -2.61
N LEU A 53 15.64 7.04 -2.60
CA LEU A 53 16.48 7.76 -3.56
C LEU A 53 17.94 7.34 -3.43
N ALA A 54 18.47 7.26 -2.20
CA ALA A 54 19.84 6.82 -1.95
C ALA A 54 20.06 5.37 -2.41
N ALA A 55 19.11 4.46 -2.17
CA ALA A 55 19.22 3.06 -2.57
C ALA A 55 19.31 2.91 -4.09
N HIS A 56 18.37 3.49 -4.85
CA HIS A 56 18.37 3.39 -6.31
C HIS A 56 19.53 4.16 -6.95
N SER A 57 19.92 5.31 -6.40
CA SER A 57 21.07 6.08 -6.90
C SER A 57 22.37 5.30 -6.69
N THR A 58 22.53 4.67 -5.51
CA THR A 58 23.70 3.84 -5.22
C THR A 58 23.76 2.63 -6.13
N LEU A 59 22.63 1.94 -6.34
CA LEU A 59 22.55 0.81 -7.26
C LEU A 59 22.92 1.22 -8.69
N ALA A 60 22.32 2.30 -9.19
CA ALA A 60 22.57 2.82 -10.53
C ALA A 60 24.06 3.14 -10.73
N PHE A 61 24.65 3.88 -9.79
CA PHE A 61 26.04 4.30 -9.85
C PHE A 61 27.01 3.12 -9.73
N THR A 62 26.80 2.24 -8.75
CA THR A 62 27.68 1.07 -8.51
C THR A 62 27.60 0.05 -9.63
N TYR A 63 26.41 -0.19 -10.19
CA TYR A 63 26.26 -1.07 -11.34
C TYR A 63 26.99 -0.51 -12.55
N SER A 64 26.80 0.78 -12.84
CA SER A 64 27.47 1.44 -13.95
C SER A 64 28.98 1.45 -13.79
N SER A 65 29.50 1.81 -12.61
CA SER A 65 30.94 1.88 -12.38
C SER A 65 31.63 0.52 -12.50
N ARG A 66 30.94 -0.55 -12.10
CA ARG A 66 31.47 -1.92 -12.18
C ARG A 66 31.43 -2.53 -13.58
N THR A 67 30.43 -2.18 -14.38
CA THR A 67 30.22 -2.76 -15.71
C THR A 67 30.73 -1.89 -16.85
N GLY A 68 31.10 -0.64 -16.56
CA GLY A 68 31.44 0.35 -17.59
C GLY A 68 30.23 0.78 -18.43
N PHE A 69 29.00 0.52 -17.98
CA PHE A 69 27.78 0.67 -18.79
C PHE A 69 27.57 2.11 -19.31
N LEU A 70 27.91 3.13 -18.52
CA LEU A 70 27.80 4.55 -18.93
C LEU A 70 28.94 5.05 -19.82
N HIS A 71 29.92 4.22 -20.20
CA HIS A 71 31.02 4.63 -21.10
C HIS A 71 30.69 4.49 -22.59
N ASP A 72 29.51 3.96 -22.91
CA ASP A 72 29.02 3.74 -24.26
C ASP A 72 27.97 4.82 -24.61
N GLU A 73 28.30 5.78 -25.48
CA GLU A 73 27.42 6.91 -25.82
C GLU A 73 26.05 6.46 -26.38
N ASN A 74 26.01 5.31 -27.07
CA ASN A 74 24.76 4.76 -27.60
C ASN A 74 23.81 4.30 -26.49
N ARG A 75 24.31 3.98 -25.29
CA ARG A 75 23.49 3.53 -24.15
C ARG A 75 22.94 4.70 -23.32
N ILE A 76 23.64 5.83 -23.30
CA ILE A 76 23.18 7.07 -22.66
C ILE A 76 21.94 7.60 -23.40
N ALA A 77 21.95 7.55 -24.74
CA ALA A 77 20.83 7.97 -25.57
C ALA A 77 19.56 7.11 -25.35
N ALA A 78 19.72 5.83 -24.98
CA ALA A 78 18.62 4.91 -24.73
C ALA A 78 17.92 5.12 -23.38
N CYS A 79 18.42 6.01 -22.51
CA CYS A 79 17.89 6.22 -21.16
C CYS A 79 17.64 4.90 -20.42
N ASP A 80 18.59 3.96 -20.46
CA ASP A 80 18.53 2.65 -19.82
C ASP A 80 19.52 2.59 -18.64
N LEU A 81 19.12 2.08 -17.47
CA LEU A 81 20.04 1.91 -16.35
C LEU A 81 20.87 0.63 -16.43
N GLY A 82 20.55 -0.27 -17.36
CA GLY A 82 21.30 -1.50 -17.62
C GLY A 82 21.13 -2.59 -16.57
N TYR A 83 20.98 -2.24 -15.29
CA TYR A 83 20.85 -3.21 -14.20
C TYR A 83 19.58 -4.06 -14.32
N GLY A 84 18.53 -3.55 -14.97
CA GLY A 84 17.28 -4.28 -15.20
C GLY A 84 17.43 -5.50 -16.13
N LYS A 85 18.53 -5.58 -16.88
CA LYS A 85 18.86 -6.71 -17.77
C LYS A 85 19.70 -7.79 -17.08
N ASN A 86 20.22 -7.52 -15.88
CA ASN A 86 21.00 -8.48 -15.12
C ASN A 86 20.09 -9.34 -14.24
N LEU A 87 20.05 -10.66 -14.48
CA LEU A 87 19.15 -11.56 -13.75
C LEU A 87 19.39 -11.53 -12.23
N VAL A 88 20.65 -11.46 -11.78
CA VAL A 88 20.96 -11.47 -10.34
C VAL A 88 20.42 -10.20 -9.68
N VAL A 89 20.65 -9.04 -10.30
CA VAL A 89 20.08 -7.77 -9.79
C VAL A 89 18.56 -7.82 -9.83
N LEU A 90 17.96 -8.31 -10.92
CA LEU A 90 16.51 -8.43 -11.06
C LEU A 90 15.88 -9.31 -9.96
N ILE A 91 16.46 -10.49 -9.67
CA ILE A 91 15.98 -11.39 -8.61
C ILE A 91 16.14 -10.74 -7.23
N VAL A 92 17.28 -10.11 -6.95
CA VAL A 92 17.51 -9.41 -5.68
C VAL A 92 16.50 -8.29 -5.48
N MET A 93 16.24 -7.48 -6.52
CA MET A 93 15.25 -6.41 -6.48
C MET A 93 13.83 -6.98 -6.32
N PHE A 94 13.47 -8.07 -6.99
CA PHE A 94 12.19 -8.74 -6.77
C PHE A 94 12.01 -9.18 -5.31
N LEU A 95 13.03 -9.78 -4.70
CA LEU A 95 12.94 -10.24 -3.31
C LEU A 95 12.77 -9.05 -2.33
N ILE A 96 13.55 -7.99 -2.54
CA ILE A 96 13.62 -6.86 -1.61
C ILE A 96 12.47 -5.87 -1.84
N GLU A 97 12.17 -5.52 -3.08
CA GLU A 97 11.23 -4.44 -3.44
C GLU A 97 9.81 -4.95 -3.71
N PHE A 98 9.65 -6.25 -4.00
CA PHE A 98 8.33 -6.84 -4.21
C PHE A 98 7.92 -7.81 -3.10
N LEU A 99 8.69 -8.87 -2.89
CA LEU A 99 8.27 -9.98 -2.02
C LEU A 99 8.21 -9.56 -0.55
N VAL A 100 9.26 -8.90 -0.05
CA VAL A 100 9.31 -8.42 1.35
C VAL A 100 8.14 -7.44 1.63
N PRO A 101 7.93 -6.37 0.83
CA PRO A 101 6.78 -5.50 0.97
C PRO A 101 5.43 -6.22 0.90
N ALA A 102 5.23 -7.12 -0.06
CA ALA A 102 4.00 -7.89 -0.21
C ALA A 102 3.69 -8.70 1.05
N ILE A 103 4.69 -9.38 1.61
CA ILE A 103 4.56 -10.17 2.85
C ILE A 103 4.26 -9.24 4.04
N CYS A 104 5.03 -8.16 4.20
CA CYS A 104 4.86 -7.22 5.31
C CYS A 104 3.46 -6.61 5.32
N VAL A 105 3.01 -6.06 4.19
CA VAL A 105 1.68 -5.45 4.07
C VAL A 105 0.60 -6.50 4.27
N SER A 106 0.73 -7.69 3.69
CA SER A 106 -0.26 -8.77 3.87
C SER A 106 -0.37 -9.21 5.33
N ALA A 107 0.75 -9.43 6.01
CA ALA A 107 0.78 -9.86 7.41
C ALA A 107 0.15 -8.82 8.34
N LEU A 108 0.49 -7.53 8.16
CA LEU A 108 -0.09 -6.43 8.93
C LEU A 108 -1.61 -6.33 8.71
N ASN A 109 -2.05 -6.41 7.46
CA ASN A 109 -3.46 -6.29 7.10
C ASN A 109 -4.29 -7.49 7.55
N LEU A 110 -3.78 -8.71 7.45
CA LEU A 110 -4.43 -9.90 7.98
C LEU A 110 -4.57 -9.82 9.50
N THR A 111 -3.51 -9.38 10.19
CA THR A 111 -3.54 -9.21 11.65
C THR A 111 -4.60 -8.20 12.08
N VAL A 112 -4.69 -7.06 11.39
CA VAL A 112 -5.74 -6.06 11.61
C VAL A 112 -7.12 -6.67 11.33
N TYR A 113 -7.32 -7.29 10.16
CA TYR A 113 -8.60 -7.89 9.76
C TYR A 113 -9.11 -8.92 10.77
N PHE A 114 -8.28 -9.90 11.15
CA PHE A 114 -8.68 -10.94 12.10
C PHE A 114 -9.00 -10.37 13.48
N ARG A 115 -8.26 -9.35 13.94
CA ARG A 115 -8.51 -8.70 15.22
C ARG A 115 -9.83 -7.93 15.23
N LEU A 116 -10.16 -7.26 14.13
CA LEU A 116 -11.44 -6.56 13.96
C LEU A 116 -12.62 -7.52 13.87
N LYS A 117 -12.46 -8.62 13.12
CA LYS A 117 -13.47 -9.67 13.03
C LYS A 117 -13.75 -10.29 14.41
N ARG A 118 -12.70 -10.61 15.18
CA ARG A 118 -12.83 -11.10 16.55
C ARG A 118 -13.55 -10.12 17.48
N ARG A 119 -13.27 -8.81 17.37
CA ARG A 119 -14.00 -7.77 18.16
C ARG A 119 -15.49 -7.73 17.81
N THR A 120 -15.81 -7.76 16.52
CA THR A 120 -17.20 -7.70 16.03
C THR A 120 -17.99 -8.93 16.48
N ASN A 121 -17.41 -10.13 16.34
CA ASN A 121 -18.05 -11.37 16.79
C ASN A 121 -18.31 -11.36 18.31
N LYS A 122 -17.35 -10.90 19.13
CA LYS A 122 -17.55 -10.79 20.59
C LYS A 122 -18.67 -9.82 20.97
N LEU A 123 -18.82 -8.71 20.25
CA LEU A 123 -19.89 -7.73 20.48
C LEU A 123 -21.27 -8.33 20.14
N GLN A 124 -21.39 -9.05 19.01
CA GLN A 124 -22.64 -9.73 18.64
C GLN A 124 -23.05 -10.81 19.64
N THR A 125 -22.09 -11.61 20.15
CA THR A 125 -22.39 -12.63 21.18
C THR A 125 -22.82 -12.02 22.51
N ARG A 126 -22.29 -10.84 22.89
CA ARG A 126 -22.74 -10.11 24.10
C ARG A 126 -24.16 -9.58 23.94
N GLN A 127 -24.45 -8.95 22.80
CA GLN A 127 -25.77 -8.39 22.53
C GLN A 127 -26.87 -9.47 22.47
N GLY A 128 -26.54 -10.68 21.98
CA GLY A 128 -27.45 -11.83 22.04
C GLY A 128 -27.68 -12.40 23.45
N ARG A 129 -26.68 -12.32 24.35
CA ARG A 129 -26.84 -12.71 25.76
C ARG A 129 -27.66 -11.70 26.56
N ASP A 130 -27.43 -10.40 26.37
CA ASP A 130 -28.15 -9.36 27.10
C ASP A 130 -29.65 -9.36 26.76
N HIS A 131 -30.02 -9.59 25.50
CA HIS A 131 -31.43 -9.74 25.10
C HIS A 131 -32.13 -10.93 25.76
N GLN A 132 -31.41 -12.04 26.00
CA GLN A 132 -32.00 -13.24 26.61
C GLN A 132 -32.23 -13.07 28.12
N VAL A 133 -31.40 -12.27 28.80
CA VAL A 133 -31.55 -11.93 30.22
C VAL A 133 -32.69 -10.92 30.44
N SER A 134 -32.84 -9.92 29.56
CA SER A 134 -33.94 -8.94 29.67
C SER A 134 -35.34 -9.54 29.44
N SER A 135 -35.47 -10.63 28.69
CA SER A 135 -36.75 -11.35 28.52
C SER A 135 -37.19 -12.17 29.74
N ALA A 136 -36.31 -12.41 30.72
CA ALA A 136 -36.66 -13.09 31.97
C ALA A 136 -37.15 -12.13 33.08
N SER A 137 -36.97 -10.83 32.91
CA SER A 137 -37.35 -9.79 33.87
C SER A 137 -38.32 -8.78 33.25
N ARG A 138 -39.56 -9.21 32.95
CA ARG A 138 -40.65 -8.27 32.63
C ARG A 138 -41.46 -7.95 33.89
N THR A 139 -41.08 -6.86 34.55
CA THR A 139 -41.97 -6.12 35.45
C THR A 139 -41.83 -4.63 35.14
N THR A 140 -42.82 -4.11 34.41
CA THR A 140 -43.32 -2.73 34.34
C THR A 140 -42.36 -1.57 34.64
N SER A 141 -41.98 -0.81 33.60
CA SER A 141 -42.01 0.66 33.63
C SER A 141 -41.83 1.21 32.21
N PHE A 142 -42.74 2.09 31.82
CA PHE A 142 -42.59 3.03 30.72
C PHE A 142 -41.47 4.01 31.07
N GLU A 143 -40.52 4.25 30.15
CA GLU A 143 -40.10 5.60 29.73
C GLU A 143 -38.81 5.59 28.87
N ASN A 144 -38.89 6.40 27.81
CA ASN A 144 -37.83 7.10 27.08
C ASN A 144 -36.93 6.29 26.13
N ASP A 145 -37.43 6.17 24.89
CA ASP A 145 -36.64 6.05 23.67
C ASP A 145 -35.80 7.33 23.49
N ASP A 146 -34.59 7.33 24.05
CA ASP A 146 -33.56 8.30 23.71
C ASP A 146 -32.31 7.58 23.18
N MET A 147 -32.05 7.82 21.89
CA MET A 147 -30.73 7.78 21.25
C MET A 147 -29.94 6.45 21.27
N GLN A 148 -30.40 5.45 20.50
CA GLN A 148 -29.50 4.44 19.93
C GLN A 148 -28.67 5.02 18.77
N ILE A 149 -27.68 5.87 19.09
CA ILE A 149 -26.65 6.27 18.14
C ILE A 149 -25.29 5.75 18.64
N HIS A 150 -24.57 5.08 17.72
CA HIS A 150 -23.13 4.76 17.79
C HIS A 150 -22.65 3.51 18.58
N GLY A 151 -22.96 2.32 18.06
CA GLY A 151 -22.12 1.11 18.26
C GLY A 151 -21.66 0.44 16.96
N SER A 152 -22.46 0.53 15.89
CA SER A 152 -22.24 -0.17 14.61
C SER A 152 -21.25 0.52 13.66
N GLY A 153 -20.87 1.77 13.94
CA GLY A 153 -20.03 2.59 13.06
C GLY A 153 -18.54 2.21 13.06
N SER A 154 -17.98 1.80 14.20
CA SER A 154 -16.53 1.55 14.33
C SER A 154 -16.10 0.25 13.62
N GLY A 155 -16.84 -0.84 13.79
CA GLY A 155 -16.54 -2.14 13.16
C GLY A 155 -16.67 -2.11 11.63
N SER A 156 -17.71 -1.44 11.11
CA SER A 156 -17.94 -1.29 9.68
C SER A 156 -16.93 -0.35 9.01
N GLN A 157 -16.53 0.75 9.67
CA GLN A 157 -15.51 1.67 9.16
C GLN A 157 -14.11 1.03 9.13
N HIS A 158 -13.77 0.22 10.13
CA HIS A 158 -12.48 -0.49 10.17
C HIS A 158 -12.42 -1.63 9.13
N GLN A 159 -13.54 -2.32 8.84
CA GLN A 159 -13.61 -3.28 7.73
C GLN A 159 -13.46 -2.63 6.35
N LYS A 160 -14.01 -1.43 6.16
CA LYS A 160 -13.81 -0.65 4.92
C LYS A 160 -12.34 -0.30 4.70
N ALA A 161 -11.62 0.06 5.77
CA ALA A 161 -10.19 0.32 5.69
C ALA A 161 -9.36 -0.93 5.34
N ALA A 162 -9.68 -2.10 5.92
CA ALA A 162 -9.00 -3.35 5.56
C ALA A 162 -9.26 -3.76 4.10
N ARG A 163 -10.49 -3.56 3.60
CA ARG A 163 -10.80 -3.77 2.17
C ARG A 163 -10.01 -2.84 1.27
N PHE A 164 -9.85 -1.58 1.67
CA PHE A 164 -9.03 -0.64 0.93
C PHE A 164 -7.57 -1.09 0.85
N LEU A 165 -6.98 -1.51 1.96
CA LEU A 165 -5.59 -1.98 1.98
C LEU A 165 -5.40 -3.27 1.16
N ALA A 166 -6.40 -4.14 1.11
CA ALA A 166 -6.40 -5.29 0.20
C ALA A 166 -6.45 -4.86 -1.29
N LEU A 167 -7.20 -3.82 -1.64
CA LEU A 167 -7.20 -3.27 -2.99
C LEU A 167 -5.84 -2.66 -3.36
N LEU A 168 -5.19 -1.93 -2.44
CA LEU A 168 -3.84 -1.40 -2.65
C LEU A 168 -2.83 -2.53 -2.95
N LEU A 169 -2.92 -3.65 -2.21
CA LEU A 169 -2.09 -4.84 -2.45
C LEU A 169 -2.29 -5.47 -3.84
N ILE A 170 -3.54 -5.56 -4.30
CA ILE A 170 -3.86 -6.11 -5.62
C ILE A 170 -3.29 -5.20 -6.72
N VAL A 171 -3.50 -3.89 -6.63
CA VAL A 171 -2.96 -2.93 -7.60
C VAL A 171 -1.43 -2.98 -7.62
N PHE A 172 -0.80 -2.97 -6.43
CA PHE A 172 0.63 -3.15 -6.31
C PHE A 172 1.13 -4.42 -7.03
N THR A 173 0.46 -5.55 -6.81
CA THR A 173 0.81 -6.83 -7.44
C THR A 173 0.69 -6.78 -8.95
N LEU A 174 -0.42 -6.25 -9.47
CA LEU A 174 -0.67 -6.16 -10.91
C LEU A 174 0.26 -5.16 -11.62
N CYS A 175 0.73 -4.13 -10.91
CA CYS A 175 1.66 -3.16 -11.48
C CYS A 175 3.11 -3.67 -11.51
N TRP A 176 3.56 -4.42 -10.50
CA TRP A 176 4.96 -4.81 -10.37
C TRP A 176 5.29 -6.18 -10.97
N LEU A 177 4.40 -7.16 -10.77
CA LEU A 177 4.68 -8.55 -11.16
C LEU A 177 4.97 -8.72 -12.67
N PRO A 178 4.23 -8.08 -13.60
CA PRO A 178 4.51 -8.20 -15.03
C PRO A 178 5.92 -7.74 -15.43
N PHE A 179 6.45 -6.71 -14.77
CA PHE A 179 7.79 -6.18 -15.04
C PHE A 179 8.87 -7.23 -14.73
N TYR A 180 8.81 -7.87 -13.56
CA TYR A 180 9.78 -8.91 -13.20
C TYR A 180 9.61 -10.18 -14.05
N ILE A 181 8.38 -10.57 -14.37
CA ILE A 181 8.12 -11.71 -15.27
C ILE A 181 8.76 -11.45 -16.63
N ASN A 182 8.57 -10.25 -17.20
CA ASN A 182 9.20 -9.87 -18.47
C ASN A 182 10.72 -9.83 -18.37
N GLY A 183 11.28 -9.31 -17.28
CA GLY A 183 12.72 -9.32 -17.04
C GLY A 183 13.31 -10.74 -17.02
N CYS A 184 12.66 -11.68 -16.33
CA CYS A 184 13.05 -13.09 -16.35
C CYS A 184 12.91 -13.69 -17.76
N TYR A 185 11.78 -13.45 -18.44
CA TYR A 185 11.52 -13.96 -19.78
C TYR A 185 12.57 -13.50 -20.80
N THR A 186 12.88 -12.21 -20.82
CA THR A 186 13.88 -11.62 -21.72
C THR A 186 15.30 -12.15 -21.46
N PHE A 187 15.64 -12.46 -20.20
CA PHE A 187 16.92 -13.08 -19.87
C PHE A 187 17.01 -14.52 -20.39
N PHE A 188 15.98 -15.35 -20.15
CA PHE A 188 15.97 -16.76 -20.59
C PHE A 188 15.80 -16.91 -22.10
N ASN A 189 15.15 -15.95 -22.75
CA ASN A 189 14.97 -15.91 -24.20
C ASN A 189 15.92 -14.91 -24.88
N SER A 190 17.16 -14.85 -24.42
CA SER A 190 18.18 -13.91 -24.91
C SER A 190 18.55 -14.11 -26.39
N SER A 191 18.22 -15.26 -26.98
CA SER A 191 18.40 -15.58 -28.41
C SER A 191 17.20 -15.21 -29.29
N GLY A 192 16.07 -14.83 -28.68
CA GLY A 192 14.84 -14.47 -29.38
C GLY A 192 14.76 -12.98 -29.72
N VAL A 193 13.90 -12.62 -30.67
CA VAL A 193 13.58 -11.21 -30.96
C VAL A 193 12.89 -10.61 -29.73
N GLN A 194 13.50 -9.59 -29.13
CA GLN A 194 12.90 -8.87 -28.01
C GLN A 194 11.68 -8.08 -28.49
N ASN A 195 10.56 -8.25 -27.78
CA ASN A 195 9.36 -7.48 -28.05
C ASN A 195 9.43 -6.15 -27.29
N GLU A 196 9.98 -5.12 -27.94
CA GLU A 196 10.14 -3.78 -27.36
C GLU A 196 8.80 -3.19 -26.90
N ALA A 197 7.71 -3.44 -27.64
CA ALA A 197 6.38 -2.96 -27.27
C ALA A 197 5.90 -3.57 -25.94
N LEU A 198 6.16 -4.86 -25.71
CA LEU A 198 5.85 -5.52 -24.44
C LEU A 198 6.69 -4.95 -23.29
N THR A 199 7.99 -4.72 -23.51
CA THR A 199 8.88 -4.12 -22.52
C THR A 199 8.41 -2.73 -22.12
N HIS A 200 8.07 -1.86 -23.07
CA HIS A 200 7.52 -0.54 -22.79
C HIS A 200 6.16 -0.62 -22.09
N LEU A 201 5.29 -1.56 -22.47
CA LEU A 201 4.00 -1.76 -21.84
C LEU A 201 4.13 -2.16 -20.36
N VAL A 202 5.01 -3.12 -20.03
CA VAL A 202 5.18 -3.55 -18.62
C VAL A 202 5.85 -2.46 -17.78
N SER A 203 6.79 -1.68 -18.34
CA SER A 203 7.35 -0.50 -17.66
C SER A 203 6.30 0.57 -17.42
N PHE A 204 5.42 0.83 -18.39
CA PHE A 204 4.31 1.75 -18.23
C PHE A 204 3.35 1.29 -17.12
N VAL A 205 3.00 0.00 -17.09
CA VAL A 205 2.15 -0.59 -16.04
C VAL A 205 2.79 -0.46 -14.65
N LEU A 206 4.11 -0.59 -14.54
CA LEU A 206 4.86 -0.33 -13.31
C LEU A 206 4.71 1.12 -12.86
N TRP A 207 4.89 2.09 -13.77
CA TRP A 207 4.76 3.53 -13.45
C TRP A 207 3.33 3.92 -13.07
N MET A 208 2.33 3.24 -13.63
CA MET A 208 0.92 3.42 -13.26
C MET A 208 0.64 3.13 -11.78
N ASN A 209 1.48 2.33 -11.09
CA ASN A 209 1.38 2.10 -9.64
C ASN A 209 1.21 3.41 -8.85
N SER A 210 2.03 4.41 -9.18
CA SER A 210 2.00 5.71 -8.51
C SER A 210 0.82 6.57 -8.94
N ALA A 211 0.38 6.46 -10.20
CA ALA A 211 -0.74 7.21 -10.76
C ALA A 211 -2.11 6.74 -10.25
N ILE A 212 -2.26 5.44 -9.92
CA ILE A 212 -3.53 4.88 -9.45
C ILE A 212 -3.79 5.25 -7.98
N ASN A 213 -2.74 5.54 -7.21
CA ASN A 213 -2.85 5.84 -5.77
C ASN A 213 -3.86 6.95 -5.43
N PRO A 214 -3.83 8.17 -6.03
CA PRO A 214 -4.83 9.21 -5.78
C PRO A 214 -6.28 8.76 -6.03
N PHE A 215 -6.52 7.97 -7.08
CA PHE A 215 -7.85 7.44 -7.39
C PHE A 215 -8.27 6.40 -6.36
N LEU A 216 -7.36 5.51 -5.98
CA LEU A 216 -7.57 4.54 -4.91
C LEU A 216 -8.00 5.26 -3.62
N TYR A 217 -7.32 6.34 -3.21
CA TYR A 217 -7.73 7.15 -2.05
C TYR A 217 -9.08 7.83 -2.25
N ALA A 218 -9.36 8.38 -3.44
CA ALA A 218 -10.57 9.13 -3.73
C ALA A 218 -11.85 8.27 -3.76
N PHE A 219 -11.77 7.05 -4.27
CA PHE A 219 -12.94 6.19 -4.41
C PHE A 219 -13.27 5.36 -3.17
N THR A 220 -12.30 5.15 -2.28
CA THR A 220 -12.42 4.21 -1.15
C THR A 220 -12.55 4.90 0.20
N ASN A 221 -12.02 6.11 0.34
CA ASN A 221 -12.18 6.91 1.55
C ASN A 221 -13.41 7.82 1.40
N VAL A 222 -14.50 7.48 2.11
CA VAL A 222 -15.75 8.25 2.13
C VAL A 222 -15.50 9.74 2.44
N PHE A 223 -14.55 10.04 3.33
CA PHE A 223 -14.18 11.42 3.65
C PHE A 223 -13.46 12.13 2.50
N PHE A 224 -12.60 11.43 1.76
CA PHE A 224 -11.94 12.00 0.58
C PHE A 224 -12.93 12.20 -0.57
N LYS A 225 -13.85 11.26 -0.76
CA LYS A 225 -14.94 11.37 -1.75
C LYS A 225 -15.79 12.61 -1.53
N GLU A 226 -16.15 12.91 -0.27
CA GLU A 226 -16.94 14.10 0.07
C GLU A 226 -16.15 15.40 -0.13
N ASN A 227 -14.88 15.46 0.31
CA ASN A 227 -14.03 16.63 0.08
C ASN A 227 -13.69 16.85 -1.41
N PHE A 228 -13.50 15.78 -2.19
CA PHE A 228 -13.23 15.86 -3.63
C PHE A 228 -14.46 16.34 -4.40
N LYS A 229 -15.67 15.89 -4.02
CA LYS A 229 -16.92 16.45 -4.55
C LYS A 229 -17.07 17.93 -4.21
N GLN A 230 -16.62 18.36 -3.03
CA GLN A 230 -16.69 19.75 -2.61
C GLN A 230 -15.69 20.62 -3.40
N PHE A 231 -14.46 20.16 -3.58
CA PHE A 231 -13.46 20.80 -4.43
C PHE A 231 -13.93 20.93 -5.89
N LEU A 232 -14.49 19.86 -6.48
CA LEU A 232 -15.03 19.89 -7.84
C LEU A 232 -16.29 20.75 -7.99
N ARG A 233 -16.99 21.03 -6.89
CA ARG A 233 -18.16 21.93 -6.87
C ARG A 233 -17.79 23.39 -6.62
N CYS A 234 -16.48 23.73 -6.57
CA CYS A 234 -15.97 25.07 -6.28
C CYS A 234 -16.72 25.77 -5.13
N LYS A 235 -16.90 25.06 -4.02
CA LYS A 235 -17.41 25.61 -2.75
C LYS A 235 -16.36 25.49 -1.66
#